data_AF-A0A0L7L9B5-F1
#
_entry.id   AF-A0A0L7L9B5-F1
#
_cell.length_a   1.000
_cell.length_b   1.000
_cell.length_c   1.000
_cell.angle_alpha   90.00
_cell.angle_beta   90.00
_cell.angle_gamma   90.00
#
_symmetry.space_group_name_H-M   'P 1'
#
loop_
_entity.id
_entity.type
_entity.pdbx_description
1 polymer ?
#
loop_
_entity_poly.entity_id
_entity_poly.type
_entity_poly.pdbx_seq_one_letter_code
_entity_poly.pdbx_strand_id
1 'polypeptide(L)'
;MSIDSLYEKVIAKLTENGKILDISKHLLSLKTNEERVLYVYDVINENSSYPKVPEVHKSQNVSMYYRNHGNECFHKSKHYKAWQYYNLALLHAPFKSDQYTLALANRSAVFLSMEMYKECMKDIDIVFSRKYPGRLKEKLLKRKSMCIEAIHEDIELDFTGEGTEDVLKMQDATDPRYQCASSKLEVVFNEDMGRHVVAREDIGVGEVLAQEDPYLVLLQKSQYLFSCNYCLSRVLNLYPCDKCCFTLYCSEECKEKALKEYHGIECRLMPLLIHMEFTKLELLALRTTIRARTDHSDWTSLFKTIEETEANANSEYRGHVKINDIWIFDSKYYPSIHTLASNIEKRSISDIFQKSVTAAVFLRVLTDKTDFMKSENDEERENIRKCVAGTLLLHVMTSPTNMHGISTNMQTKEGNYVDELSLASASYAFHSLLNHSCAPNVGLSVY
;
A
#
# COMPACT_ATOMS: atom_id res chain seq x y z
N MET A 1 15.77 -15.09 6.10
CA MET A 1 14.82 -16.20 6.33
C MET A 1 13.47 -15.67 5.88
N SER A 2 12.90 -16.24 4.82
CA SER A 2 11.57 -15.85 4.32
C SER A 2 10.45 -16.38 5.24
N ILE A 3 9.24 -15.85 5.07
CA ILE A 3 8.04 -16.37 5.76
C ILE A 3 7.78 -17.84 5.39
N ASP A 4 7.96 -18.23 4.13
CA ASP A 4 7.78 -19.62 3.69
C ASP A 4 8.82 -20.56 4.34
N SER A 5 10.08 -20.12 4.41
CA SER A 5 11.12 -20.88 5.10
C SER A 5 10.85 -21.03 6.61
N LEU A 6 10.19 -20.04 7.24
CA LEU A 6 9.75 -20.16 8.63
C LEU A 6 8.62 -21.19 8.75
N TYR A 7 7.62 -21.12 7.87
CA TYR A 7 6.51 -22.08 7.82
C TYR A 7 7.01 -23.51 7.66
N GLU A 8 7.89 -23.77 6.68
CA GLU A 8 8.48 -25.08 6.44
C GLU A 8 9.21 -25.62 7.68
N LYS A 9 9.97 -24.76 8.38
CA LYS A 9 10.66 -25.14 9.62
C LYS A 9 9.71 -25.51 10.75
N VAL A 10 8.60 -24.78 10.89
CA VAL A 10 7.56 -25.10 11.87
C VAL A 10 6.96 -26.46 11.54
N ILE A 11 6.56 -26.68 10.28
CA ILE A 11 5.99 -27.96 9.82
C ILE A 11 6.95 -29.12 10.02
N ALA A 12 8.23 -28.97 9.68
CA ALA A 12 9.24 -30.01 9.86
C ALA A 12 9.35 -30.44 11.32
N LYS A 13 9.44 -29.50 12.26
CA LYS A 13 9.53 -29.80 13.70
C LYS A 13 8.26 -30.40 14.27
N LEU A 14 7.09 -29.93 13.81
CA LEU A 14 5.82 -30.54 14.21
C LEU A 14 5.69 -31.98 13.70
N THR A 15 6.25 -32.28 12.53
CA THR A 15 6.29 -33.62 11.95
C THR A 15 7.24 -34.53 12.74
N GLU A 16 8.46 -34.06 13.04
CA GLU A 16 9.43 -34.78 13.88
C GLU A 16 8.85 -35.13 15.26
N ASN A 17 8.07 -34.21 15.84
CA ASN A 17 7.43 -34.40 17.15
C ASN A 17 6.09 -35.14 17.10
N GLY A 18 5.61 -35.56 15.91
CA GLY A 18 4.32 -36.25 15.75
C GLY A 18 3.09 -35.41 16.10
N LYS A 19 3.21 -34.08 16.18
CA LYS A 19 2.15 -33.16 16.67
C LYS A 19 1.17 -32.67 15.60
N ILE A 20 1.42 -32.94 14.31
CA ILE A 20 0.62 -32.39 13.19
C ILE A 20 -0.87 -32.71 13.32
N LEU A 21 -1.22 -33.95 13.65
CA LEU A 21 -2.62 -34.38 13.73
C LEU A 21 -3.37 -33.68 14.87
N ASP A 22 -2.73 -33.55 16.03
CA ASP A 22 -3.34 -32.93 17.22
C ASP A 22 -3.52 -31.43 17.02
N ILE A 23 -2.53 -30.76 16.44
CA ILE A 23 -2.60 -29.33 16.09
C ILE A 23 -3.71 -29.08 15.08
N SER A 24 -3.81 -29.93 14.04
CA SER A 24 -4.86 -29.80 13.02
C SER A 24 -6.26 -29.98 13.62
N LYS A 25 -6.45 -30.99 14.48
CA LYS A 25 -7.72 -31.20 15.19
C LYS A 25 -8.08 -30.03 16.10
N HIS A 26 -7.11 -29.51 16.85
CA HIS A 26 -7.34 -28.36 17.73
C HIS A 26 -7.71 -27.12 16.92
N LEU A 27 -6.95 -26.79 15.86
CA LEU A 27 -7.21 -25.64 15.00
C LEU A 27 -8.59 -25.69 14.34
N LEU A 28 -9.07 -26.88 13.95
CA LEU A 28 -10.43 -27.11 13.44
C LEU A 28 -11.52 -26.87 14.48
N SER A 29 -11.21 -27.07 15.77
CA SER A 29 -12.18 -26.88 16.86
C SER A 29 -12.36 -25.41 17.26
N LEU A 30 -11.37 -24.56 16.94
CA LEU A 30 -11.40 -23.12 17.24
C LEU A 30 -12.41 -22.41 16.33
N LYS A 31 -13.15 -21.47 16.91
CA LYS A 31 -14.27 -20.80 16.22
C LYS A 31 -13.83 -19.48 15.63
N THR A 32 -13.06 -18.70 16.37
CA THR A 32 -12.73 -17.33 16.00
C THR A 32 -11.34 -17.21 15.37
N ASN A 33 -11.08 -16.10 14.69
CA ASN A 33 -9.80 -15.90 14.01
C ASN A 33 -8.68 -15.61 15.01
N GLU A 34 -8.98 -14.86 16.06
CA GLU A 34 -8.04 -14.56 17.13
C GLU A 34 -7.62 -15.82 17.88
N GLU A 35 -8.55 -16.74 18.20
CA GLU A 35 -8.21 -18.03 18.79
C GLU A 35 -7.19 -18.80 17.95
N ARG A 36 -7.43 -18.90 16.63
CA ARG A 36 -6.53 -19.58 15.68
C ARG A 36 -5.14 -18.96 15.66
N VAL A 37 -5.05 -17.64 15.58
CA VAL A 37 -3.76 -16.93 15.55
C VAL A 37 -3.02 -17.06 16.86
N LEU A 38 -3.70 -16.89 17.99
CA LEU A 38 -3.08 -16.98 19.32
C LEU A 38 -2.57 -18.40 19.59
N TYR A 39 -3.34 -19.42 19.21
CA TYR A 39 -2.88 -20.80 19.28
C TYR A 39 -1.63 -21.05 18.42
N VAL A 40 -1.66 -20.62 17.15
CA VAL A 40 -0.50 -20.79 16.25
C VAL A 40 0.71 -19.97 16.70
N TYR A 41 0.48 -18.81 17.30
CA TYR A 41 1.53 -17.99 17.90
C TYR A 41 2.29 -18.75 18.99
N ASP A 42 1.58 -19.47 19.86
CA ASP A 42 2.16 -20.32 20.91
C ASP A 42 2.88 -21.54 20.31
N VAL A 43 2.29 -22.19 19.31
CA VAL A 43 2.93 -23.28 18.56
C VAL A 43 4.27 -22.83 17.95
N ILE A 44 4.33 -21.63 17.37
CA ILE A 44 5.59 -21.09 16.84
C ILE A 44 6.59 -20.84 17.97
N ASN A 45 6.19 -20.26 19.11
CA ASN A 45 7.09 -20.02 20.24
C ASN A 45 7.72 -21.31 20.79
N GLU A 46 6.95 -22.39 20.85
CA GLU A 46 7.44 -23.69 21.34
C GLU A 46 8.38 -24.41 20.37
N ASN A 47 8.15 -24.25 19.07
CA ASN A 47 8.81 -25.05 18.06
C ASN A 47 9.88 -24.27 17.29
N SER A 48 9.80 -22.95 17.14
CA SER A 48 10.71 -22.17 16.31
C SER A 48 11.10 -20.83 16.94
N SER A 49 12.17 -20.24 16.43
CA SER A 49 12.51 -18.86 16.77
C SER A 49 11.91 -17.91 15.74
N TYR A 50 11.35 -16.81 16.25
CA TYR A 50 10.91 -15.73 15.38
C TYR A 50 12.12 -15.09 14.68
N PRO A 51 11.92 -14.57 13.46
CA PRO A 51 12.97 -13.94 12.70
C PRO A 51 13.45 -12.67 13.42
N LYS A 52 14.77 -12.50 13.49
CA LYS A 52 15.36 -11.25 13.97
C LYS A 52 15.11 -10.14 12.95
N VAL A 53 14.71 -8.98 13.45
CA VAL A 53 14.52 -7.78 12.63
C VAL A 53 15.89 -7.20 12.28
N PRO A 54 16.24 -7.05 11.00
CA PRO A 54 17.46 -6.34 10.63
C PRO A 54 17.29 -4.85 10.94
N GLU A 55 18.30 -4.25 11.56
CA GLU A 55 18.35 -2.80 11.76
C GLU A 55 18.90 -2.14 10.49
N VAL A 56 18.09 -1.27 9.88
CA VAL A 56 18.49 -0.51 8.70
C VAL A 56 18.22 0.96 8.95
N HIS A 57 19.28 1.76 8.83
CA HIS A 57 19.23 3.20 9.04
C HIS A 57 19.77 3.95 7.82
N LYS A 58 19.34 5.20 7.69
CA LYS A 58 19.94 6.15 6.75
C LYS A 58 21.43 6.31 7.08
N SER A 59 22.26 6.32 6.04
CA SER A 59 23.72 6.34 6.16
C SER A 59 24.31 7.28 5.12
N GLN A 60 25.16 8.18 5.59
CA GLN A 60 25.90 9.08 4.70
C GLN A 60 26.78 8.30 3.71
N ASN A 61 27.36 7.18 4.15
CA ASN A 61 28.22 6.34 3.30
C ASN A 61 27.41 5.66 2.19
N VAL A 62 26.23 5.11 2.51
CA VAL A 62 25.35 4.47 1.52
C VAL A 62 24.78 5.50 0.55
N SER A 63 24.38 6.68 1.05
CA SER A 63 23.95 7.79 0.21
C SER A 63 25.05 8.23 -0.76
N MET A 64 26.27 8.40 -0.27
CA MET A 64 27.44 8.76 -1.09
C MET A 64 27.75 7.69 -2.14
N TYR A 65 27.66 6.40 -1.78
CA TYR A 65 27.83 5.30 -2.72
C TYR A 65 26.88 5.41 -3.92
N TYR A 66 25.57 5.58 -3.68
CA TYR A 66 24.60 5.73 -4.76
C TYR A 66 24.78 7.04 -5.52
N ARG A 67 25.10 8.14 -4.83
CA ARG A 67 25.38 9.43 -5.48
C ARG A 67 26.55 9.34 -6.45
N ASN A 68 27.61 8.59 -6.09
CA ASN A 68 28.76 8.38 -6.97
C ASN A 68 28.38 7.55 -8.22
N HIS A 69 27.56 6.51 -8.08
CA HIS A 69 27.01 5.77 -9.23
C HIS A 69 26.13 6.66 -10.12
N GLY A 70 25.37 7.57 -9.50
CA GLY A 70 24.61 8.60 -10.21
C GLY A 70 25.51 9.55 -11.02
N ASN A 71 26.62 9.99 -10.44
CA ASN A 71 27.61 10.83 -11.13
C ASN A 71 28.20 10.10 -12.34
N GLU A 72 28.59 8.83 -12.19
CA GLU A 72 29.11 8.02 -13.30
C GLU A 72 28.10 7.86 -14.44
N CYS A 73 26.83 7.63 -14.11
CA CYS A 73 25.76 7.56 -15.12
C CYS A 73 25.56 8.91 -15.81
N PHE A 74 25.60 10.01 -15.05
CA PHE A 74 25.44 11.36 -15.57
C PHE A 74 26.59 11.73 -16.54
N HIS A 75 27.84 11.39 -16.20
CA HIS A 75 28.99 11.60 -17.10
C HIS A 75 28.90 10.82 -18.41
N LYS A 76 28.17 9.70 -18.42
CA LYS A 76 27.90 8.87 -19.60
C LYS A 76 26.61 9.27 -20.33
N SER A 77 26.02 10.41 -19.99
CA SER A 77 24.72 10.90 -20.51
C SER A 77 23.55 9.92 -20.30
N LYS A 78 23.65 9.02 -19.32
CA LYS A 78 22.58 8.07 -18.94
C LYS A 78 21.65 8.74 -17.92
N HIS A 79 20.92 9.76 -18.35
CA HIS A 79 20.17 10.67 -17.46
C HIS A 79 19.12 9.96 -16.60
N TYR A 80 18.25 9.11 -17.16
CA TYR A 80 17.25 8.35 -16.37
C TYR A 80 17.89 7.45 -15.31
N LYS A 81 19.00 6.78 -15.63
CA LYS A 81 19.72 5.93 -14.67
C LYS A 81 20.40 6.77 -13.58
N ALA A 82 20.95 7.94 -13.95
CA ALA A 82 21.49 8.89 -12.99
C ALA A 82 20.42 9.38 -12.02
N TRP A 83 19.24 9.75 -12.52
CA TRP A 83 18.08 10.14 -11.70
C TRP A 83 17.68 9.03 -10.70
N GLN A 84 17.58 7.77 -11.14
CA GLN A 84 17.30 6.64 -10.25
C GLN A 84 18.32 6.50 -9.12
N TYR A 85 19.62 6.61 -9.43
CA TYR A 85 20.67 6.58 -8.42
C TYR A 85 20.63 7.77 -7.47
N TYR A 86 20.22 8.96 -7.92
CA TYR A 86 20.02 10.09 -7.01
C TYR A 86 18.79 9.92 -6.12
N ASN A 87 17.70 9.29 -6.58
CA ASN A 87 16.59 8.89 -5.72
C ASN A 87 17.04 7.88 -4.64
N LEU A 88 17.88 6.89 -5.01
CA LEU A 88 18.51 5.99 -4.05
C LEU A 88 19.42 6.74 -3.06
N ALA A 89 20.22 7.70 -3.54
CA ALA A 89 21.06 8.51 -2.67
C ALA A 89 20.22 9.31 -1.64
N LEU A 90 19.08 9.86 -2.05
CA LEU A 90 18.15 10.57 -1.17
C LEU A 90 17.50 9.64 -0.14
N LEU A 91 17.02 8.47 -0.57
CA LEU A 91 16.44 7.44 0.32
C LEU A 91 17.37 7.09 1.47
N HIS A 92 18.67 6.99 1.20
CA HIS A 92 19.66 6.62 2.22
C HIS A 92 20.29 7.82 2.95
N ALA A 93 20.12 9.06 2.48
CA ALA A 93 20.70 10.23 3.11
C ALA A 93 19.98 10.57 4.43
N PRO A 94 20.71 10.75 5.56
CA PRO A 94 20.13 11.38 6.74
C PRO A 94 19.61 12.77 6.38
N PHE A 95 18.38 13.08 6.78
CA PHE A 95 17.62 14.25 6.30
C PHE A 95 18.31 15.61 6.52
N LYS A 96 19.09 15.74 7.61
CA LYS A 96 19.83 16.96 7.97
C LYS A 96 21.31 16.94 7.54
N SER A 97 21.71 15.99 6.68
CA SER A 97 23.10 15.84 6.24
C SER A 97 23.39 16.57 4.93
N ASP A 98 24.66 16.92 4.72
CA ASP A 98 25.12 17.46 3.44
C ASP A 98 24.90 16.47 2.29
N GLN A 99 24.89 15.15 2.55
CA GLN A 99 24.62 14.16 1.50
C GLN A 99 23.21 14.32 0.91
N TYR A 100 22.23 14.74 1.73
CA TYR A 100 20.87 15.00 1.26
C TYR A 100 20.83 16.17 0.27
N THR A 101 21.43 17.31 0.62
CA THR A 101 21.47 18.49 -0.25
C THR A 101 22.38 18.30 -1.46
N LEU A 102 23.48 17.55 -1.33
CA LEU A 102 24.32 17.14 -2.46
C LEU A 102 23.55 16.27 -3.46
N ALA A 103 22.76 15.31 -2.99
CA ALA A 103 21.95 14.45 -3.87
C ALA A 103 20.88 15.26 -4.64
N LEU A 104 20.18 16.20 -4.00
CA LEU A 104 19.27 17.13 -4.69
C LEU A 104 19.99 18.04 -5.70
N ALA A 105 21.15 18.60 -5.32
CA ALA A 105 21.96 19.42 -6.22
C ALA A 105 22.49 18.63 -7.43
N ASN A 106 22.74 17.33 -7.26
CA ASN A 106 23.09 16.43 -8.36
C ASN A 106 21.86 16.08 -9.23
N ARG A 107 20.72 15.79 -8.62
CA ARG A 107 19.47 15.44 -9.34
C ARG A 107 18.94 16.61 -10.18
N SER A 108 18.97 17.84 -9.67
CA SER A 108 18.67 19.04 -10.46
C SER A 108 19.61 19.22 -11.67
N ALA A 109 20.85 18.71 -11.63
CA ALA A 109 21.72 18.72 -12.81
C ALA A 109 21.19 17.81 -13.92
N VAL A 110 20.64 16.65 -13.52
CA VAL A 110 19.98 15.70 -14.45
C VAL A 110 18.76 16.35 -15.06
N PHE A 111 17.90 16.96 -14.24
CA PHE A 111 16.69 17.63 -14.73
C PHE A 111 17.01 18.76 -15.72
N LEU A 112 18.01 19.60 -15.45
CA LEU A 112 18.47 20.59 -16.42
C LEU A 112 18.89 19.93 -17.75
N SER A 113 19.61 18.81 -17.69
CA SER A 113 20.09 18.11 -18.90
C SER A 113 18.98 17.38 -19.66
N MET A 114 17.82 17.19 -19.03
CA MET A 114 16.61 16.61 -19.63
C MET A 114 15.58 17.69 -19.96
N GLU A 115 15.95 18.98 -19.87
CA GLU A 115 15.06 20.12 -20.14
C GLU A 115 13.82 20.18 -19.22
N MET A 116 13.92 19.55 -18.05
CA MET A 116 12.88 19.53 -17.03
C MET A 116 13.07 20.69 -16.05
N TYR A 117 12.83 21.91 -16.56
CA TYR A 117 13.21 23.14 -15.87
C TYR A 117 12.43 23.35 -14.56
N LYS A 118 11.13 23.03 -14.53
CA LYS A 118 10.30 23.15 -13.32
C LYS A 118 10.79 22.21 -12.21
N GLU A 119 11.11 20.96 -12.56
CA GLU A 119 11.64 19.94 -11.65
C GLU A 119 13.04 20.31 -11.14
N CYS A 120 13.86 20.87 -12.03
CA CYS A 120 15.18 21.38 -11.68
C CYS A 120 15.10 22.48 -10.62
N MET A 121 14.24 23.49 -10.83
CA MET A 121 14.08 24.59 -9.89
C MET A 121 13.56 24.11 -8.53
N LYS A 122 12.60 23.19 -8.49
CA LYS A 122 12.10 22.60 -7.24
C LYS A 122 13.23 22.06 -6.37
N ASP A 123 14.10 21.23 -6.95
CA ASP A 123 15.26 20.66 -6.24
C ASP A 123 16.23 21.74 -5.73
N ILE A 124 16.48 22.79 -6.54
CA ILE A 124 17.35 23.91 -6.15
C ILE A 124 16.76 24.68 -4.96
N ASP A 125 15.46 24.96 -4.98
CA ASP A 125 14.78 25.71 -3.93
C ASP A 125 14.77 24.95 -2.59
N ILE A 126 14.66 23.62 -2.64
CA ILE A 126 14.81 22.77 -1.45
C ILE A 126 16.24 22.81 -0.92
N VAL A 127 17.24 22.84 -1.78
CA VAL A 127 18.64 22.99 -1.33
C VAL A 127 18.82 24.34 -0.63
N PHE A 128 18.29 25.43 -1.20
CA PHE A 128 18.41 26.76 -0.62
C PHE A 128 17.61 26.98 0.66
N SER A 129 16.52 26.23 0.89
CA SER A 129 15.77 26.26 2.15
C SER A 129 16.43 25.48 3.29
N ARG A 130 17.59 24.86 3.05
CA ARG A 130 18.29 23.98 4.01
C ARG A 130 19.73 24.40 4.24
N LYS A 131 20.41 23.72 5.18
CA LYS A 131 21.87 23.81 5.29
C LYS A 131 22.51 23.04 4.15
N TYR A 132 23.39 23.70 3.39
CA TYR A 132 24.09 23.10 2.26
C TYR A 132 25.56 23.58 2.19
N PRO A 133 26.45 22.81 1.53
CA PRO A 133 27.84 23.24 1.32
C PRO A 133 27.92 24.51 0.44
N GLY A 134 28.55 25.58 0.94
CA GLY A 134 28.61 26.88 0.26
C GLY A 134 29.14 26.85 -1.18
N ARG A 135 30.02 25.90 -1.49
CA ARG A 135 30.54 25.63 -2.86
C ARG A 135 29.44 25.34 -3.90
N LEU A 136 28.23 24.97 -3.48
CA LEU A 136 27.12 24.71 -4.40
C LEU A 136 26.42 26.00 -4.86
N LYS A 137 26.54 27.10 -4.11
CA LYS A 137 25.70 28.29 -4.28
C LYS A 137 25.76 28.85 -5.70
N GLU A 138 26.96 29.15 -6.19
CA GLU A 138 27.15 29.74 -7.52
C GLU A 138 26.66 28.81 -8.64
N LYS A 139 26.99 27.52 -8.55
CA LYS A 139 26.56 26.50 -9.52
C LYS A 139 25.04 26.36 -9.58
N LEU A 140 24.37 26.39 -8.43
CA LEU A 140 22.90 26.28 -8.35
C LEU A 140 22.22 27.56 -8.82
N LEU A 141 22.75 28.75 -8.49
CA LEU A 141 22.22 30.01 -8.99
C LEU A 141 22.32 30.09 -10.52
N LYS A 142 23.48 29.75 -11.10
CA LYS A 142 23.64 29.69 -12.55
C LYS A 142 22.63 28.74 -13.19
N ARG A 143 22.46 27.53 -12.63
CA ARG A 143 21.47 26.56 -13.12
C ARG A 143 20.04 27.11 -13.04
N LYS A 144 19.71 27.80 -11.94
CA LYS A 144 18.39 28.41 -11.75
C LYS A 144 18.12 29.50 -12.79
N SER A 145 19.10 30.36 -13.10
CA SER A 145 19.00 31.35 -14.18
C SER A 145 18.72 30.69 -15.54
N MET A 146 19.45 29.64 -15.89
CA MET A 146 19.22 28.89 -17.15
C MET A 146 17.79 28.32 -17.23
N CYS A 147 17.24 27.82 -16.12
CA CYS A 147 15.86 27.33 -16.10
C CYS A 147 14.84 28.45 -16.27
N ILE A 148 15.09 29.62 -15.65
CA ILE A 148 14.19 30.77 -15.76
C ILE A 148 14.17 31.30 -17.20
N GLU A 149 15.34 31.41 -17.84
CA GLU A 149 15.46 31.83 -19.25
C GLU A 149 14.66 30.89 -20.16
N ALA A 150 14.86 29.57 -20.06
CA ALA A 150 14.17 28.59 -20.90
C ALA A 150 12.64 28.56 -20.67
N ILE A 151 12.15 28.70 -19.43
CA ILE A 151 10.70 28.70 -19.16
C ILE A 151 10.00 29.92 -19.76
N HIS A 152 10.67 31.08 -19.83
CA HIS A 152 10.09 32.25 -20.49
C HIS A 152 9.90 32.02 -21.99
N GLU A 153 10.75 31.21 -22.62
CA GLU A 153 10.65 30.83 -24.04
C GLU A 153 9.51 29.81 -24.27
N ASP A 154 9.29 28.85 -23.36
CA ASP A 154 8.24 27.82 -23.49
C ASP A 154 6.80 28.33 -23.30
N ILE A 155 6.59 29.41 -22.53
CA ILE A 155 5.24 29.98 -22.26
C ILE A 155 4.57 30.52 -23.54
N GLU A 156 5.32 30.77 -24.62
CA GLU A 156 4.76 31.22 -25.90
C GLU A 156 4.09 30.10 -26.72
N LEU A 157 4.13 28.84 -26.27
CA LEU A 157 3.61 27.67 -26.99
C LEU A 157 2.74 26.76 -26.11
N ASP A 158 1.68 27.29 -25.49
CA ASP A 158 0.77 26.45 -24.70
C ASP A 158 -0.32 25.80 -25.57
N PHE A 159 -0.29 24.46 -25.63
CA PHE A 159 -1.28 23.62 -26.31
C PHE A 159 -2.36 23.25 -25.29
N THR A 160 -3.58 23.78 -25.47
CA THR A 160 -4.76 23.37 -24.70
C THR A 160 -5.27 22.02 -25.20
N GLY A 161 -4.70 20.93 -24.67
CA GLY A 161 -5.27 19.59 -24.85
C GLY A 161 -6.48 19.41 -23.94
N GLU A 162 -7.66 19.14 -24.51
CA GLU A 162 -8.81 18.65 -23.75
C GLU A 162 -8.42 17.36 -23.02
N GLY A 163 -8.56 17.35 -21.69
CA GLY A 163 -8.10 16.27 -20.85
C GLY A 163 -8.93 15.00 -21.02
N THR A 164 -8.27 13.85 -21.06
CA THR A 164 -8.90 12.51 -21.01
C THR A 164 -9.76 12.28 -19.76
N GLU A 165 -9.71 13.18 -18.78
CA GLU A 165 -10.49 13.14 -17.53
C GLU A 165 -12.00 13.22 -17.77
N ASP A 166 -12.47 13.91 -18.81
CA ASP A 166 -13.91 14.05 -19.03
C ASP A 166 -14.56 12.78 -19.60
N VAL A 167 -13.79 11.94 -20.30
CA VAL A 167 -14.25 10.64 -20.83
C VAL A 167 -14.40 9.58 -19.73
N LEU A 168 -13.64 9.71 -18.64
CA LEU A 168 -13.59 8.71 -17.55
C LEU A 168 -14.46 9.07 -16.33
N LYS A 169 -15.25 10.14 -16.43
CA LYS A 169 -16.21 10.54 -15.38
C LYS A 169 -17.53 9.80 -15.53
N MET A 170 -18.02 9.28 -14.42
CA MET A 170 -19.37 8.74 -14.33
C MET A 170 -20.41 9.83 -14.61
N GLN A 171 -21.26 9.60 -15.61
CA GLN A 171 -22.29 10.56 -16.06
C GLN A 171 -23.68 10.25 -15.49
N ASP A 172 -23.94 8.98 -15.20
CA ASP A 172 -25.22 8.53 -14.66
C ASP A 172 -25.42 8.98 -13.21
N ALA A 173 -26.69 9.04 -12.79
CA ALA A 173 -27.02 9.18 -11.38
C ALA A 173 -26.50 7.98 -10.57
N THR A 174 -26.03 8.24 -9.35
CA THR A 174 -25.46 7.22 -8.46
C THR A 174 -26.53 6.57 -7.57
N ASP A 175 -26.32 5.31 -7.18
CA ASP A 175 -27.16 4.68 -6.15
C ASP A 175 -26.90 5.32 -4.77
N PRO A 176 -27.93 5.74 -3.99
CA PRO A 176 -27.72 6.35 -2.69
C PRO A 176 -26.98 5.48 -1.66
N ARG A 177 -27.07 4.14 -1.78
CA ARG A 177 -26.37 3.18 -0.93
C ARG A 177 -24.97 2.87 -1.44
N TYR A 178 -24.77 2.94 -2.75
CA TYR A 178 -23.49 2.68 -3.43
C TYR A 178 -23.07 3.91 -4.23
N GLN A 179 -22.59 4.94 -3.51
CA GLN A 179 -22.33 6.27 -4.09
C GLN A 179 -21.23 6.28 -5.16
N CYS A 180 -20.37 5.26 -5.14
CA CYS A 180 -19.36 5.03 -6.17
C CYS A 180 -19.91 4.38 -7.45
N ALA A 181 -21.17 3.95 -7.49
CA ALA A 181 -21.73 3.13 -8.57
C ALA A 181 -22.94 3.80 -9.24
N SER A 182 -23.06 3.55 -10.54
CA SER A 182 -24.22 3.94 -11.34
C SER A 182 -25.49 3.28 -10.81
N SER A 183 -26.59 4.03 -10.80
CA SER A 183 -27.93 3.55 -10.42
C SER A 183 -28.46 2.43 -11.32
N LYS A 184 -27.82 2.19 -12.48
CA LYS A 184 -28.05 1.06 -13.37
C LYS A 184 -27.59 -0.27 -12.79
N LEU A 185 -26.80 -0.24 -11.72
CA LEU A 185 -26.28 -1.44 -11.05
C LEU A 185 -27.12 -1.81 -9.83
N GLU A 186 -27.12 -3.10 -9.50
CA GLU A 186 -27.70 -3.63 -8.28
C GLU A 186 -26.76 -4.63 -7.63
N VAL A 187 -26.62 -4.53 -6.32
CA VAL A 187 -25.99 -5.58 -5.52
C VAL A 187 -27.05 -6.54 -5.05
N VAL A 188 -26.94 -7.80 -5.45
CA VAL A 188 -27.82 -8.91 -5.07
C VAL A 188 -27.03 -10.01 -4.36
N PHE A 189 -27.73 -10.97 -3.76
CA PHE A 189 -27.13 -12.14 -3.10
C PHE A 189 -27.78 -13.44 -3.58
N ASN A 190 -26.97 -14.48 -3.81
CA ASN A 190 -27.43 -15.86 -3.87
C ASN A 190 -26.36 -16.80 -3.25
N GLU A 191 -26.74 -18.06 -3.00
CA GLU A 191 -25.85 -19.03 -2.32
C GLU A 191 -24.61 -19.41 -3.16
N ASP A 192 -24.74 -19.40 -4.49
CA ASP A 192 -23.68 -19.84 -5.40
C ASP A 192 -22.57 -18.79 -5.58
N MET A 193 -22.97 -17.52 -5.75
CA MET A 193 -22.09 -16.40 -6.08
C MET A 193 -21.85 -15.45 -4.91
N GLY A 194 -22.57 -15.61 -3.80
CA GLY A 194 -22.55 -14.64 -2.71
C GLY A 194 -23.10 -13.28 -3.13
N ARG A 195 -22.58 -12.21 -2.53
CA ARG A 195 -22.90 -10.82 -2.94
C ARG A 195 -22.23 -10.52 -4.28
N HIS A 196 -23.00 -10.07 -5.25
CA HIS A 196 -22.49 -9.73 -6.58
C HIS A 196 -23.30 -8.61 -7.23
N VAL A 197 -22.70 -7.97 -8.23
CA VAL A 197 -23.33 -6.88 -8.98
C VAL A 197 -24.01 -7.43 -10.24
N VAL A 198 -25.23 -6.96 -10.51
CA VAL A 198 -25.98 -7.20 -11.76
C VAL A 198 -26.44 -5.87 -12.37
N ALA A 199 -26.72 -5.86 -13.67
CA ALA A 199 -27.34 -4.72 -14.34
C ALA A 199 -28.86 -4.74 -14.14
N ARG A 200 -29.46 -3.58 -13.85
CA ARG A 200 -30.91 -3.36 -13.76
C ARG A 200 -31.53 -2.95 -15.10
N GLU A 201 -30.72 -2.35 -15.96
CA GLU A 201 -31.12 -1.84 -17.27
C GLU A 201 -29.97 -1.99 -18.28
N ASP A 202 -30.26 -1.66 -19.54
CA ASP A 202 -29.29 -1.76 -20.62
C ASP A 202 -28.14 -0.76 -20.41
N ILE A 203 -26.92 -1.24 -20.57
CA ILE A 203 -25.68 -0.46 -20.42
C ILE A 203 -25.03 -0.32 -21.80
N GLY A 204 -24.82 0.92 -22.22
CA GLY A 204 -24.09 1.24 -23.45
C GLY A 204 -22.60 0.98 -23.33
N VAL A 205 -21.97 0.68 -24.47
CA VAL A 205 -20.52 0.47 -24.55
C VAL A 205 -19.80 1.78 -24.22
N GLY A 206 -18.85 1.71 -23.28
CA GLY A 206 -18.03 2.85 -22.86
C GLY A 206 -18.61 3.64 -21.68
N GLU A 207 -19.78 3.27 -21.16
CA GLU A 207 -20.32 3.90 -19.95
C GLU A 207 -19.46 3.57 -18.71
N VAL A 208 -19.22 4.58 -17.88
CA VAL A 208 -18.51 4.41 -16.61
C VAL A 208 -19.51 3.98 -15.55
N LEU A 209 -19.39 2.74 -15.09
CA LEU A 209 -20.35 2.11 -14.18
C LEU A 209 -20.02 2.29 -12.70
N ALA A 210 -18.75 2.44 -12.35
CA ALA A 210 -18.31 2.70 -10.99
C ALA A 210 -17.01 3.51 -10.97
N GLN A 211 -16.89 4.41 -9.99
CA GLN A 211 -15.72 5.21 -9.68
C GLN A 211 -15.53 5.20 -8.16
N GLU A 212 -14.54 4.45 -7.69
CA GLU A 212 -14.31 4.19 -6.27
C GLU A 212 -12.87 4.53 -5.89
N ASP A 213 -12.70 5.32 -4.84
CA ASP A 213 -11.40 5.51 -4.21
C ASP A 213 -11.06 4.29 -3.34
N PRO A 214 -9.81 3.77 -3.38
CA PRO A 214 -9.44 2.62 -2.57
C PRO A 214 -9.38 2.97 -1.08
N TYR A 215 -9.71 2.00 -0.22
CA TYR A 215 -9.48 2.11 1.23
C TYR A 215 -7.99 2.27 1.55
N LEU A 216 -7.15 1.55 0.80
CA LEU A 216 -5.71 1.68 0.86
C LEU A 216 -5.06 1.20 -0.43
N VAL A 217 -3.84 1.66 -0.64
CA VAL A 217 -2.98 1.28 -1.76
C VAL A 217 -1.67 0.72 -1.22
N LEU A 218 -1.18 -0.36 -1.84
CA LEU A 218 0.13 -0.96 -1.62
C LEU A 218 0.95 -0.88 -2.90
N LEU A 219 1.94 0.02 -2.93
CA LEU A 219 2.86 0.15 -4.05
C LEU A 219 3.70 -1.12 -4.23
N GLN A 220 3.94 -1.54 -5.48
CA GLN A 220 4.84 -2.66 -5.73
C GLN A 220 6.31 -2.30 -5.47
N LYS A 221 7.10 -3.29 -5.02
CA LYS A 221 8.54 -3.11 -4.71
C LYS A 221 9.32 -2.54 -5.89
N SER A 222 8.98 -2.95 -7.12
CA SER A 222 9.58 -2.44 -8.37
C SER A 222 9.35 -0.95 -8.59
N GLN A 223 8.31 -0.38 -7.98
CA GLN A 223 7.90 1.02 -8.16
C GLN A 223 8.40 1.96 -7.04
N TYR A 224 9.05 1.45 -5.99
CA TYR A 224 9.47 2.25 -4.82
C TYR A 224 10.37 3.45 -5.17
N LEU A 225 11.09 3.39 -6.29
CA LEU A 225 11.97 4.48 -6.77
C LEU A 225 11.29 5.47 -7.71
N PHE A 226 10.09 5.17 -8.19
CA PHE A 226 9.48 5.81 -9.35
C PHE A 226 8.13 6.45 -9.06
N SER A 227 7.49 6.06 -7.96
CA SER A 227 6.11 6.43 -7.67
C SER A 227 5.97 6.83 -6.20
N CYS A 228 5.05 7.76 -5.94
CA CYS A 228 4.64 8.11 -4.59
C CYS A 228 4.06 6.87 -3.87
N ASN A 229 4.54 6.58 -2.65
CA ASN A 229 4.05 5.46 -1.85
C ASN A 229 2.62 5.68 -1.30
N TYR A 230 2.05 6.86 -1.52
CA TYR A 230 0.69 7.23 -1.10
C TYR A 230 -0.28 7.30 -2.29
N CYS A 231 -0.14 8.31 -3.16
CA CYS A 231 -1.07 8.57 -4.26
C CYS A 231 -0.65 7.97 -5.60
N LEU A 232 0.39 7.14 -5.65
CA LEU A 232 0.94 6.54 -6.88
C LEU A 232 1.50 7.50 -7.94
N SER A 233 1.39 8.82 -7.74
CA SER A 233 1.94 9.84 -8.65
C SER A 233 3.40 9.59 -9.00
N ARG A 234 3.72 9.69 -10.29
CA ARG A 234 5.04 9.39 -10.88
C ARG A 234 5.86 10.66 -11.18
N VAL A 235 5.62 11.75 -10.43
CA VAL A 235 6.45 12.96 -10.53
C VAL A 235 7.92 12.64 -10.27
N LEU A 236 8.83 13.37 -10.93
CA LEU A 236 10.25 13.06 -10.81
C LEU A 236 10.91 13.55 -9.52
N ASN A 237 10.42 14.65 -8.94
CA ASN A 237 10.89 15.16 -7.65
C ASN A 237 10.25 14.40 -6.49
N LEU A 238 10.65 13.14 -6.30
CA LEU A 238 10.23 12.37 -5.13
C LEU A 238 11.08 12.69 -3.91
N TYR A 239 10.46 12.65 -2.72
CA TYR A 239 11.06 12.93 -1.42
C TYR A 239 11.05 11.67 -0.56
N PRO A 240 12.17 11.32 0.09
CA PRO A 240 12.22 10.15 0.95
C PRO A 240 11.52 10.38 2.28
N CYS A 241 11.05 9.30 2.91
CA CYS A 241 10.77 9.31 4.34
C CYS A 241 11.99 9.81 5.12
N ASP A 242 11.76 10.52 6.23
CA ASP A 242 12.84 11.10 7.03
C ASP A 242 13.54 10.05 7.92
N LYS A 243 12.88 8.92 8.18
CA LYS A 243 13.33 7.86 9.09
C LYS A 243 13.88 6.62 8.36
N CYS A 244 13.11 6.03 7.43
CA CYS A 244 13.50 4.81 6.75
C CYS A 244 14.12 5.04 5.36
N CYS A 245 14.59 3.96 4.74
CA CYS A 245 15.25 3.98 3.44
C CYS A 245 14.39 3.38 2.32
N PHE A 246 13.06 3.26 2.51
CA PHE A 246 12.22 2.41 1.65
C PHE A 246 11.09 3.11 0.91
N THR A 247 10.70 4.33 1.33
CA THR A 247 9.52 5.00 0.79
C THR A 247 9.85 6.41 0.29
N LEU A 248 9.26 6.73 -0.86
CA LEU A 248 9.32 8.00 -1.55
C LEU A 248 7.90 8.59 -1.67
N TYR A 249 7.78 9.92 -1.67
CA TYR A 249 6.51 10.64 -1.75
C TYR A 249 6.61 11.81 -2.73
N CYS A 250 5.51 12.22 -3.36
CA CYS A 250 5.48 13.36 -4.28
C CYS A 250 5.40 14.72 -3.57
N SER A 251 4.93 14.75 -2.33
CA SER A 251 4.73 15.97 -1.54
C SER A 251 4.85 15.70 -0.04
N GLU A 252 5.05 16.76 0.74
CA GLU A 252 5.01 16.68 2.21
C GLU A 252 3.64 16.21 2.70
N GLU A 253 2.56 16.69 2.08
CA GLU A 253 1.18 16.26 2.39
C GLU A 253 0.99 14.74 2.23
N CYS A 254 1.45 14.15 1.13
CA CYS A 254 1.39 12.69 0.93
C CYS A 254 2.22 11.94 1.97
N LYS A 255 3.38 12.49 2.35
CA LYS A 255 4.23 11.91 3.40
C LYS A 255 3.53 11.95 4.76
N GLU A 256 2.91 13.07 5.11
CA GLU A 256 2.16 13.26 6.36
C GLU A 256 0.94 12.34 6.45
N LYS A 257 0.14 12.28 5.38
CA LYS A 257 -1.01 11.36 5.28
C LYS A 257 -0.57 9.91 5.44
N ALA A 258 0.45 9.48 4.69
CA ALA A 258 1.00 8.13 4.83
C ALA A 258 1.50 7.85 6.25
N LEU A 259 2.23 8.79 6.88
CA LEU A 259 2.71 8.64 8.27
C LEU A 259 1.57 8.47 9.27
N LYS A 260 0.49 9.25 9.12
CA LYS A 260 -0.68 9.17 9.98
C LYS A 260 -1.44 7.86 9.80
N GLU A 261 -1.62 7.43 8.55
CA GLU A 261 -2.55 6.37 8.20
C GLU A 261 -1.94 4.96 8.35
N TYR A 262 -0.67 4.76 7.99
CA TYR A 262 -0.06 3.42 8.06
C TYR A 262 1.46 3.44 8.27
N HIS A 263 2.16 4.34 7.56
CA HIS A 263 3.61 4.35 7.51
C HIS A 263 4.24 4.67 8.86
N GLY A 264 3.57 5.39 9.76
CA GLY A 264 4.08 5.64 11.11
C GLY A 264 4.39 4.35 11.88
N ILE A 265 3.57 3.32 11.68
CA ILE A 265 3.75 1.98 12.25
C ILE A 265 4.66 1.13 11.36
N GLU A 266 4.37 1.06 10.05
CA GLU A 266 5.13 0.22 9.12
C GLU A 266 6.60 0.64 8.96
N CYS A 267 6.93 1.92 9.14
CA CYS A 267 8.27 2.47 8.90
C CYS A 267 9.37 1.72 9.65
N ARG A 268 9.09 1.27 10.89
CA ARG A 268 10.05 0.48 11.69
C ARG A 268 10.12 -0.98 11.26
N LEU A 269 9.09 -1.47 10.58
CA LEU A 269 8.93 -2.87 10.17
C LEU A 269 9.51 -3.13 8.78
N MET A 270 9.61 -2.11 7.93
CA MET A 270 10.07 -2.24 6.53
C MET A 270 11.30 -3.13 6.31
N PRO A 271 12.39 -3.05 7.11
CA PRO A 271 13.53 -3.94 6.94
C PRO A 271 13.19 -5.41 7.09
N LEU A 272 12.37 -5.75 8.09
CA LEU A 272 11.89 -7.11 8.30
C LEU A 272 10.96 -7.53 7.18
N LEU A 273 10.01 -6.66 6.81
CA LEU A 273 9.01 -6.98 5.79
C LEU A 273 9.67 -7.37 4.45
N ILE A 274 10.76 -6.70 4.11
CA ILE A 274 11.56 -7.01 2.91
C ILE A 274 12.40 -8.28 3.12
N HIS A 275 13.10 -8.41 4.25
CA HIS A 275 13.98 -9.56 4.54
C HIS A 275 13.22 -10.89 4.67
N MET A 276 11.97 -10.83 5.10
CA MET A 276 11.08 -12.00 5.18
C MET A 276 10.35 -12.31 3.87
N GLU A 277 10.58 -11.51 2.82
CA GLU A 277 10.04 -11.74 1.48
C GLU A 277 8.50 -11.82 1.43
N PHE A 278 7.80 -11.12 2.33
CA PHE A 278 6.34 -11.03 2.26
C PHE A 278 5.90 -10.55 0.87
N THR A 279 4.84 -11.17 0.36
CA THR A 279 4.21 -10.81 -0.90
C THR A 279 3.25 -9.65 -0.69
N LYS A 280 2.65 -9.17 -1.79
CA LYS A 280 1.63 -8.12 -1.72
C LYS A 280 0.42 -8.52 -0.85
N LEU A 281 0.07 -9.81 -0.78
CA LEU A 281 -1.12 -10.27 -0.06
C LEU A 281 -0.96 -10.13 1.46
N GLU A 282 0.18 -10.56 1.99
CA GLU A 282 0.43 -10.43 3.44
C GLU A 282 0.62 -8.96 3.82
N LEU A 283 1.27 -8.17 2.97
CA LEU A 283 1.47 -6.74 3.22
C LEU A 283 0.17 -5.94 3.17
N LEU A 284 -0.76 -6.28 2.26
CA LEU A 284 -2.11 -5.70 2.24
C LEU A 284 -2.84 -6.00 3.56
N ALA A 285 -2.75 -7.23 4.05
CA ALA A 285 -3.37 -7.60 5.32
C ALA A 285 -2.84 -6.79 6.51
N LEU A 286 -1.51 -6.69 6.63
CA LEU A 286 -0.87 -5.89 7.68
C LEU A 286 -1.31 -4.42 7.61
N ARG A 287 -1.27 -3.83 6.40
CA ARG A 287 -1.65 -2.43 6.20
C ARG A 287 -3.13 -2.20 6.51
N THR A 288 -4.01 -3.14 6.13
CA THR A 288 -5.45 -3.07 6.41
C THR A 288 -5.71 -3.05 7.91
N THR A 289 -5.07 -3.94 8.68
CA THR A 289 -5.19 -3.96 10.15
C THR A 289 -4.67 -2.66 10.79
N ILE A 290 -3.54 -2.13 10.32
CA ILE A 290 -3.01 -0.85 10.82
C ILE A 290 -3.99 0.28 10.52
N ARG A 291 -4.47 0.34 9.27
CA ARG A 291 -5.39 1.37 8.79
C ARG A 291 -6.72 1.36 9.53
N ALA A 292 -7.28 0.17 9.75
CA ALA A 292 -8.48 -0.03 10.55
C ALA A 292 -8.34 0.62 11.92
N ARG A 293 -7.20 0.50 12.58
CA ARG A 293 -6.98 1.19 13.85
C ARG A 293 -6.80 2.70 13.69
N THR A 294 -5.97 3.16 12.76
CA THR A 294 -5.65 4.60 12.62
C THR A 294 -6.81 5.45 12.10
N ASP A 295 -7.82 4.83 11.48
CA ASP A 295 -9.08 5.49 11.08
C ASP A 295 -10.02 5.75 12.27
N HIS A 296 -9.74 5.18 13.45
CA HIS A 296 -10.51 5.38 14.67
C HIS A 296 -9.71 6.21 15.70
N SER A 297 -10.39 6.91 16.60
CA SER A 297 -9.74 7.69 17.67
C SER A 297 -8.96 6.78 18.63
N ASP A 298 -9.58 5.70 19.05
CA ASP A 298 -9.11 4.77 20.09
C ASP A 298 -9.46 3.31 19.72
N TRP A 299 -8.90 2.36 20.48
CA TRP A 299 -9.18 0.94 20.28
C TRP A 299 -10.63 0.59 20.59
N THR A 300 -11.23 1.21 21.61
CA THR A 300 -12.64 1.01 21.98
C THR A 300 -13.59 1.35 20.82
N SER A 301 -13.32 2.43 20.10
CA SER A 301 -14.10 2.86 18.93
C SER A 301 -14.00 1.85 17.78
N LEU A 302 -12.81 1.27 17.57
CA LEU A 302 -12.64 0.19 16.60
C LEU A 302 -13.39 -1.08 17.04
N PHE A 303 -13.29 -1.47 18.32
CA PHE A 303 -14.00 -2.65 18.84
C PHE A 303 -15.51 -2.53 18.63
N LYS A 304 -16.08 -1.38 18.99
CA LYS A 304 -17.49 -1.07 18.78
C LYS A 304 -17.87 -1.15 17.30
N THR A 305 -17.04 -0.58 16.42
CA THR A 305 -17.28 -0.60 14.97
C THR A 305 -17.30 -2.03 14.43
N ILE A 306 -16.37 -2.89 14.88
CA ILE A 306 -16.33 -4.31 14.50
C ILE A 306 -17.58 -5.02 15.02
N GLU A 307 -17.93 -4.84 16.30
CA GLU A 307 -19.11 -5.47 16.91
C GLU A 307 -20.41 -5.10 16.16
N GLU A 308 -20.63 -3.81 15.89
CA GLU A 308 -21.79 -3.33 15.11
C GLU A 308 -21.80 -3.86 13.68
N THR A 309 -20.61 -4.02 13.07
CA THR A 309 -20.46 -4.57 11.72
C THR A 309 -20.82 -6.06 11.69
N GLU A 310 -20.33 -6.83 12.65
CA GLU A 310 -20.58 -8.27 12.78
C GLU A 310 -22.05 -8.56 13.13
N ALA A 311 -22.67 -7.73 13.97
CA ALA A 311 -24.09 -7.84 14.29
C ALA A 311 -24.99 -7.71 13.05
N ASN A 312 -24.55 -6.93 12.05
CA ASN A 312 -25.28 -6.73 10.79
C ASN A 312 -24.82 -7.67 9.67
N ALA A 313 -23.89 -8.60 9.92
CA ALA A 313 -23.27 -9.42 8.87
C ALA A 313 -24.26 -10.34 8.12
N ASN A 314 -25.37 -10.71 8.75
CA ASN A 314 -26.42 -11.55 8.17
C ASN A 314 -27.65 -10.75 7.68
N SER A 315 -27.53 -9.43 7.57
CA SER A 315 -28.58 -8.55 7.05
C SER A 315 -28.29 -8.10 5.62
N GLU A 316 -29.28 -7.49 4.97
CA GLU A 316 -29.09 -6.80 3.68
C GLU A 316 -28.09 -5.62 3.77
N TYR A 317 -27.84 -5.11 4.99
CA TYR A 317 -26.93 -3.99 5.27
C TYR A 317 -25.51 -4.47 5.61
N ARG A 318 -25.14 -5.71 5.29
CA ARG A 318 -23.79 -6.24 5.54
C ARG A 318 -22.72 -5.29 4.99
N GLY A 319 -21.85 -4.81 5.88
CA GLY A 319 -20.75 -3.90 5.56
C GLY A 319 -21.17 -2.45 5.30
N HIS A 320 -22.45 -2.11 5.41
CA HIS A 320 -22.90 -0.73 5.29
C HIS A 320 -22.72 0.01 6.61
N VAL A 321 -22.50 1.32 6.50
CA VAL A 321 -22.47 2.25 7.64
C VAL A 321 -23.66 3.18 7.53
N LYS A 322 -24.34 3.44 8.65
CA LYS A 322 -25.49 4.36 8.69
C LYS A 322 -25.00 5.79 8.89
N ILE A 323 -25.20 6.65 7.89
CA ILE A 323 -24.80 8.07 7.89
C ILE A 323 -26.00 8.92 7.51
N ASN A 324 -26.39 9.86 8.38
CA ASN A 324 -27.57 10.71 8.18
C ASN A 324 -28.83 9.89 7.80
N ASP A 325 -29.06 8.78 8.52
CA ASP A 325 -30.14 7.81 8.29
C ASP A 325 -30.12 7.03 6.96
N ILE A 326 -29.05 7.16 6.18
CA ILE A 326 -28.82 6.41 4.94
C ILE A 326 -27.75 5.34 5.18
N TRP A 327 -28.01 4.11 4.73
CA TRP A 327 -27.02 3.03 4.73
C TRP A 327 -26.10 3.18 3.53
N ILE A 328 -24.80 3.33 3.77
CA ILE A 328 -23.78 3.57 2.75
C ILE A 328 -22.76 2.44 2.78
N PHE A 329 -22.49 1.84 1.62
CA PHE A 329 -21.40 0.89 1.41
C PHE A 329 -20.33 1.55 0.55
N ASP A 330 -19.20 1.86 1.18
CA ASP A 330 -18.12 2.65 0.56
C ASP A 330 -16.76 2.24 1.13
N SER A 331 -15.75 2.17 0.26
CA SER A 331 -14.36 1.84 0.61
C SER A 331 -13.78 2.73 1.70
N LYS A 332 -14.24 3.97 1.85
CA LYS A 332 -13.82 4.90 2.88
C LYS A 332 -14.04 4.36 4.30
N TYR A 333 -15.00 3.47 4.49
CA TYR A 333 -15.37 2.95 5.81
C TYR A 333 -14.88 1.52 6.02
N TYR A 334 -14.17 1.30 7.14
CA TYR A 334 -13.66 -0.01 7.49
C TYR A 334 -14.72 -1.14 7.52
N PRO A 335 -15.98 -0.93 7.97
CA PRO A 335 -17.03 -1.96 7.89
C PRO A 335 -17.21 -2.60 6.50
N SER A 336 -17.13 -1.80 5.44
CA SER A 336 -17.25 -2.29 4.06
C SER A 336 -16.11 -3.26 3.72
N ILE A 337 -14.90 -2.97 4.21
CA ILE A 337 -13.68 -3.78 4.01
C ILE A 337 -13.63 -5.01 4.93
N HIS A 338 -14.08 -4.86 6.18
CA HIS A 338 -14.11 -5.91 7.19
C HIS A 338 -15.03 -7.07 6.76
N THR A 339 -16.14 -6.78 6.10
CA THR A 339 -17.14 -7.79 5.70
C THR A 339 -16.86 -8.49 4.37
N LEU A 340 -15.75 -8.18 3.72
CA LEU A 340 -15.32 -8.80 2.46
C LEU A 340 -15.11 -10.31 2.61
N ALA A 341 -15.23 -11.05 1.50
CA ALA A 341 -15.27 -12.51 1.54
C ALA A 341 -13.90 -13.10 1.91
N SER A 342 -13.82 -13.82 3.03
CA SER A 342 -12.61 -14.55 3.42
C SER A 342 -12.52 -15.95 2.79
N ASN A 343 -13.67 -16.48 2.35
CA ASN A 343 -13.86 -17.86 1.88
C ASN A 343 -13.35 -18.91 2.89
N ILE A 344 -13.40 -18.61 4.19
CA ILE A 344 -12.83 -19.45 5.25
C ILE A 344 -13.39 -20.89 5.20
N GLU A 345 -14.66 -21.04 4.89
CA GLU A 345 -15.37 -22.31 4.74
C GLU A 345 -14.88 -23.18 3.56
N LYS A 346 -14.20 -22.56 2.58
CA LYS A 346 -13.62 -23.24 1.41
C LYS A 346 -12.12 -23.51 1.56
N ARG A 347 -11.50 -23.05 2.66
CA ARG A 347 -10.06 -23.18 2.89
C ARG A 347 -9.73 -24.51 3.56
N SER A 348 -8.61 -25.10 3.14
CA SER A 348 -8.07 -26.26 3.85
C SER A 348 -7.49 -25.86 5.20
N ILE A 349 -7.43 -26.80 6.15
CA ILE A 349 -6.81 -26.53 7.45
C ILE A 349 -5.32 -26.15 7.33
N SER A 350 -4.64 -26.68 6.31
CA SER A 350 -3.24 -26.34 6.02
C SER A 350 -3.10 -24.88 5.57
N ASP A 351 -3.99 -24.41 4.70
CA ASP A 351 -4.03 -23.00 4.26
C ASP A 351 -4.33 -22.08 5.45
N ILE A 352 -5.33 -22.43 6.28
CA ILE A 352 -5.64 -21.67 7.50
C ILE A 352 -4.41 -21.60 8.42
N PHE A 353 -3.73 -22.73 8.66
CA PHE A 353 -2.53 -22.76 9.49
C PHE A 353 -1.41 -21.88 8.90
N GLN A 354 -1.13 -21.95 7.60
CA GLN A 354 -0.12 -21.11 6.95
C GLN A 354 -0.43 -19.60 7.10
N LYS A 355 -1.71 -19.23 6.93
CA LYS A 355 -2.16 -17.84 7.11
C LYS A 355 -2.10 -17.41 8.57
N SER A 356 -2.43 -18.30 9.51
CA SER A 356 -2.26 -18.06 10.95
C SER A 356 -0.79 -17.88 11.34
N VAL A 357 0.14 -18.60 10.71
CA VAL A 357 1.59 -18.39 10.91
C VAL A 357 1.99 -16.97 10.49
N THR A 358 1.53 -16.51 9.32
CA THR A 358 1.76 -15.14 8.86
C THR A 358 1.20 -14.11 9.85
N ALA A 359 -0.06 -14.27 10.25
CA ALA A 359 -0.71 -13.36 11.21
C ALA A 359 0.01 -13.36 12.57
N ALA A 360 0.45 -14.51 13.07
CA ALA A 360 1.21 -14.63 14.32
C ALA A 360 2.57 -13.90 14.24
N VAL A 361 3.27 -13.99 13.10
CA VAL A 361 4.51 -13.24 12.86
C VAL A 361 4.25 -11.74 12.87
N PHE A 362 3.21 -11.26 12.18
CA PHE A 362 2.85 -9.85 12.21
C PHE A 362 2.45 -9.38 13.61
N LEU A 363 1.66 -10.16 14.33
CA LEU A 363 1.28 -9.88 15.71
C LEU A 363 2.53 -9.70 16.59
N ARG A 364 3.48 -10.65 16.53
CA ARG A 364 4.75 -10.58 17.27
C ARG A 364 5.50 -9.29 16.96
N VAL A 365 5.64 -8.98 15.67
CA VAL A 365 6.45 -7.86 15.20
C VAL A 365 5.83 -6.52 15.58
N LEU A 366 4.50 -6.41 15.49
CA LEU A 366 3.76 -5.25 15.97
C LEU A 366 3.96 -5.06 17.48
N THR A 367 3.91 -6.13 18.28
CA THR A 367 4.16 -6.09 19.73
C THR A 367 5.59 -5.62 20.05
N ASP A 368 6.58 -6.25 19.43
CA ASP A 368 7.98 -6.12 19.86
C ASP A 368 8.68 -4.87 19.30
N LYS A 369 8.18 -4.31 18.18
CA LYS A 369 8.91 -3.29 17.41
C LYS A 369 8.17 -1.98 17.27
N THR A 370 6.92 -1.92 17.71
CA THR A 370 6.09 -0.73 17.57
C THR A 370 5.36 -0.43 18.87
N ASP A 371 4.75 0.75 18.90
CA ASP A 371 3.89 1.17 20.00
C ASP A 371 2.40 0.89 19.69
N PHE A 372 2.11 0.16 18.60
CA PHE A 372 0.78 -0.01 18.02
C PHE A 372 -0.24 -0.63 19.00
N MET A 373 0.20 -1.65 19.76
CA MET A 373 -0.66 -2.38 20.70
C MET A 373 -0.35 -2.05 22.17
N LYS A 374 0.33 -0.93 22.44
CA LYS A 374 0.64 -0.55 23.82
C LYS A 374 -0.62 -0.03 24.52
N SER A 375 -0.88 -0.59 25.71
CA SER A 375 -1.81 -0.06 26.69
C SER A 375 -1.25 -0.29 28.10
N GLU A 376 -1.53 0.65 29.00
CA GLU A 376 -1.22 0.56 30.43
C GLU A 376 -2.20 -0.36 31.17
N ASN A 377 -3.38 -0.61 30.61
CA ASN A 377 -4.38 -1.52 31.15
C ASN A 377 -4.18 -2.93 30.58
N ASP A 378 -4.02 -3.92 31.45
CA ASP A 378 -3.77 -5.32 31.06
C ASP A 378 -4.95 -5.96 30.32
N GLU A 379 -6.20 -5.66 30.73
CA GLU A 379 -7.41 -6.16 30.08
C GLU A 379 -7.57 -5.55 28.69
N GLU A 380 -7.38 -4.23 28.57
CA GLU A 380 -7.40 -3.54 27.29
C GLU A 380 -6.30 -4.08 26.36
N ARG A 381 -5.08 -4.28 26.89
CA ARG A 381 -3.96 -4.82 26.12
C ARG A 381 -4.27 -6.22 25.55
N GLU A 382 -4.94 -7.07 26.32
CA GLU A 382 -5.36 -8.39 25.83
C GLU A 382 -6.49 -8.29 24.78
N ASN A 383 -7.44 -7.38 24.97
CA ASN A 383 -8.48 -7.12 23.97
C ASN A 383 -7.90 -6.58 22.64
N ILE A 384 -6.93 -5.68 22.73
CA ILE A 384 -6.17 -5.18 21.57
C ILE A 384 -5.46 -6.35 20.88
N ARG A 385 -4.75 -7.19 21.65
CA ARG A 385 -4.03 -8.34 21.11
C ARG A 385 -4.97 -9.29 20.36
N LYS A 386 -6.13 -9.61 20.92
CA LYS A 386 -7.17 -10.43 20.28
C LYS A 386 -7.69 -9.79 19.00
N CYS A 387 -8.08 -8.51 19.06
CA CYS A 387 -8.58 -7.79 17.88
C CYS A 387 -7.54 -7.74 16.75
N VAL A 388 -6.27 -7.46 17.05
CA VAL A 388 -5.19 -7.43 16.05
C VAL A 388 -4.95 -8.84 15.49
N ALA A 389 -4.92 -9.86 16.32
CA ALA A 389 -4.78 -11.25 15.88
C ALA A 389 -5.91 -11.66 14.91
N GLY A 390 -7.17 -11.38 15.29
CA GLY A 390 -8.34 -11.70 14.47
C GLY A 390 -8.37 -10.96 13.14
N THR A 391 -8.13 -9.64 13.15
CA THR A 391 -8.12 -8.81 11.94
C THR A 391 -6.96 -9.14 11.00
N LEU A 392 -5.78 -9.48 11.52
CA LEU A 392 -4.66 -9.93 10.69
C LEU A 392 -5.02 -11.20 9.90
N LEU A 393 -5.55 -12.23 10.58
CA LEU A 393 -5.92 -13.47 9.89
C LEU A 393 -7.09 -13.23 8.92
N LEU A 394 -8.09 -12.44 9.31
CA LEU A 394 -9.18 -12.04 8.43
C LEU A 394 -8.62 -11.45 7.13
N HIS A 395 -7.76 -10.43 7.21
CA HIS A 395 -7.28 -9.74 6.02
C HIS A 395 -6.24 -10.54 5.23
N VAL A 396 -5.49 -11.46 5.85
CA VAL A 396 -4.66 -12.44 5.10
C VAL A 396 -5.54 -13.42 4.29
N MET A 397 -6.78 -13.67 4.74
CA MET A 397 -7.76 -14.48 4.02
C MET A 397 -8.60 -13.69 3.01
N THR A 398 -8.89 -12.40 3.23
CA THR A 398 -9.63 -11.59 2.24
C THR A 398 -8.74 -11.06 1.12
N SER A 399 -7.45 -10.82 1.37
CA SER A 399 -6.53 -10.23 0.40
C SER A 399 -6.45 -10.96 -0.96
N PRO A 400 -6.44 -12.32 -1.04
CA PRO A 400 -6.32 -13.02 -2.31
C PRO A 400 -7.50 -12.83 -3.28
N THR A 401 -8.72 -12.56 -2.77
CA THR A 401 -9.95 -12.56 -3.58
C THR A 401 -10.63 -11.21 -3.70
N ASN A 402 -10.23 -10.22 -2.90
CA ASN A 402 -10.91 -8.92 -2.82
C ASN A 402 -9.96 -7.73 -3.11
N MET A 403 -8.75 -8.00 -3.60
CA MET A 403 -7.73 -6.96 -3.82
C MET A 403 -7.40 -6.88 -5.29
N HIS A 404 -7.41 -5.67 -5.82
CA HIS A 404 -7.26 -5.43 -7.25
C HIS A 404 -5.84 -4.96 -7.56
N GLY A 405 -5.29 -5.47 -8.66
CA GLY A 405 -4.04 -4.96 -9.22
C GLY A 405 -4.29 -3.62 -9.88
N ILE A 406 -3.40 -2.66 -9.64
CA ILE A 406 -3.35 -1.41 -10.39
C ILE A 406 -2.22 -1.52 -11.38
N SER A 407 -2.51 -1.38 -12.67
CA SER A 407 -1.56 -1.48 -13.75
C SER A 407 -1.66 -0.29 -14.71
N THR A 408 -0.62 -0.11 -15.52
CA THR A 408 -0.59 0.89 -16.58
C THR A 408 0.05 0.29 -17.83
N ASN A 409 -0.32 0.81 -19.01
CA ASN A 409 0.27 0.36 -20.26
C ASN A 409 1.57 1.11 -20.54
N MET A 410 2.62 0.37 -20.87
CA MET A 410 3.88 0.95 -21.34
C MET A 410 3.98 0.83 -22.86
N GLN A 411 4.47 1.91 -23.46
CA GLN A 411 4.86 1.89 -24.86
C GLN A 411 6.15 1.06 -25.00
N THR A 412 6.10 0.05 -25.86
CA THR A 412 7.27 -0.73 -26.29
C THR A 412 8.25 0.16 -27.08
N LYS A 413 9.46 -0.33 -27.32
CA LYS A 413 10.48 0.40 -28.10
C LYS A 413 10.01 0.68 -29.53
N GLU A 414 9.12 -0.15 -30.05
CA GLU A 414 8.52 -0.08 -31.36
C GLU A 414 7.28 0.82 -31.41
N GLY A 415 6.90 1.46 -30.30
CA GLY A 415 5.77 2.37 -30.24
C GLY A 415 4.42 1.70 -29.95
N ASN A 416 4.38 0.36 -29.84
CA ASN A 416 3.16 -0.40 -29.54
C ASN A 416 2.89 -0.40 -28.03
N TYR A 417 1.63 -0.21 -27.61
CA TYR A 417 1.23 -0.30 -26.20
C TYR A 417 0.84 -1.75 -25.91
N VAL A 418 1.80 -2.59 -25.51
CA VAL A 418 1.57 -4.05 -25.34
C VAL A 418 2.00 -4.57 -23.97
N ASP A 419 2.87 -3.84 -23.26
CA ASP A 419 3.39 -4.31 -21.97
C ASP A 419 2.61 -3.68 -20.81
N GLU A 420 1.88 -4.51 -20.07
CA GLU A 420 1.20 -4.13 -18.84
C GLU A 420 2.21 -4.07 -17.67
N LEU A 421 2.39 -2.88 -17.09
CA LEU A 421 3.22 -2.67 -15.91
C LEU A 421 2.34 -2.64 -14.66
N SER A 422 2.51 -3.61 -13.77
CA SER A 422 1.86 -3.58 -12.46
C SER A 422 2.50 -2.52 -11.54
N LEU A 423 1.69 -1.57 -11.10
CA LEU A 423 2.11 -0.45 -10.26
C LEU A 423 1.89 -0.71 -8.77
N ALA A 424 0.70 -1.19 -8.43
CA ALA A 424 0.27 -1.33 -7.04
C ALA A 424 -0.81 -2.41 -6.91
N SER A 425 -1.28 -2.60 -5.67
CA SER A 425 -2.51 -3.35 -5.39
C SER A 425 -3.30 -2.59 -4.35
N ALA A 426 -4.62 -2.64 -4.43
CA ALA A 426 -5.47 -1.81 -3.58
C ALA A 426 -6.72 -2.56 -3.11
N SER A 427 -7.25 -2.10 -2.00
CA SER A 427 -8.47 -2.62 -1.36
C SER A 427 -9.66 -1.78 -1.76
N TYR A 428 -10.65 -2.42 -2.37
CA TYR A 428 -11.89 -1.79 -2.80
C TYR A 428 -13.07 -2.57 -2.23
N ALA A 429 -14.08 -1.89 -1.72
CA ALA A 429 -15.27 -2.51 -1.19
C ALA A 429 -16.21 -2.88 -2.33
N PHE A 430 -16.62 -1.92 -3.17
CA PHE A 430 -17.60 -2.15 -4.23
C PHE A 430 -17.01 -2.98 -5.37
N HIS A 431 -15.79 -2.68 -5.83
CA HIS A 431 -15.16 -3.46 -6.89
C HIS A 431 -14.95 -4.94 -6.50
N SER A 432 -14.84 -5.26 -5.21
CA SER A 432 -14.79 -6.66 -4.74
C SER A 432 -16.09 -7.43 -4.94
N LEU A 433 -17.20 -6.73 -5.20
CA LEU A 433 -18.50 -7.35 -5.52
C LEU A 433 -18.63 -7.65 -7.03
N LEU A 434 -17.68 -7.19 -7.85
CA LEU A 434 -17.60 -7.54 -9.28
C LEU A 434 -16.92 -8.90 -9.41
N ASN A 435 -17.73 -9.96 -9.42
CA ASN A 435 -17.24 -11.32 -9.57
C ASN A 435 -16.49 -11.52 -10.89
N HIS A 436 -15.43 -12.33 -10.84
CA HIS A 436 -14.66 -12.69 -12.01
C HIS A 436 -15.51 -13.43 -13.06
N SER A 437 -15.33 -13.07 -14.34
CA SER A 437 -15.88 -13.77 -15.49
C SER A 437 -14.76 -14.07 -16.48
N CYS A 438 -14.73 -15.30 -17.01
CA CYS A 438 -13.79 -15.69 -18.07
C CYS A 438 -14.06 -14.97 -19.41
N ALA A 439 -15.28 -14.44 -19.58
CA ALA A 439 -15.68 -13.61 -20.72
C ALA A 439 -16.30 -12.31 -20.16
N PRO A 440 -15.46 -11.37 -19.69
CA PRO A 440 -15.95 -10.18 -19.02
C PRO A 440 -16.62 -9.24 -20.03
N ASN A 441 -17.76 -8.66 -19.62
CA ASN A 441 -18.48 -7.61 -20.35
C ASN A 441 -18.20 -6.20 -19.79
N VAL A 442 -17.35 -6.10 -18.76
CA VAL A 442 -16.89 -4.86 -18.14
C VAL A 442 -15.36 -4.87 -18.04
N GLY A 443 -14.74 -3.70 -18.25
CA GLY A 443 -13.31 -3.50 -18.06
C GLY A 443 -13.03 -2.64 -16.83
N LEU A 444 -12.03 -3.01 -16.04
CA LEU A 444 -11.53 -2.18 -14.95
C LEU A 444 -10.40 -1.28 -15.47
N SER A 445 -10.56 0.03 -15.32
CA SER A 445 -9.50 1.00 -15.58
C SER A 445 -9.17 1.73 -14.28
N VAL A 446 -7.89 1.85 -13.97
CA VAL A 446 -7.39 2.62 -12.82
C VAL A 446 -6.58 3.78 -13.36
N TYR A 447 -6.95 5.00 -12.98
CA TYR A 447 -6.31 6.24 -13.44
C TYR A 447 -5.71 7.03 -12.28
#